data_AF-A0A520Z1N2-F1
#
_entry.id   AF-A0A520Z1N2-F1
#
_cell.length_a   1.000
_cell.length_b   1.000
_cell.length_c   1.000
_cell.angle_alpha   90.00
_cell.angle_beta   90.00
_cell.angle_gamma   90.00
#
_symmetry.space_group_name_H-M   'P 1'
#
loop_
_entity.id
_entity.type
_entity.pdbx_description
1 polymer ?
#
loop_
_entity_poly.entity_id
_entity_poly.type
_entity_poly.pdbx_seq_one_letter_code
_entity_poly.pdbx_strand_id
1 'polypeptide(L)'
;MRLKKGIFAGTITLFVAAMSSVSYGQASQAELCKKMWDDFQAMRAMTGLSAADDSNFGKFSAAAKAITADTEISKSKFATDKNYNVLNDEVIYHSNEIDKAAANKDLEEIQVQFRRLTIACRNCHKIYRSEMKLVP
;
A
#
# COMPACT_ATOMS: atom_id res chain seq x y z
N MET A 1 -4.24 28.21 -41.44
CA MET A 1 -3.56 26.91 -41.18
C MET A 1 -2.66 26.88 -39.94
N ARG A 2 -2.03 27.99 -39.50
CA ARG A 2 -1.11 27.99 -38.34
C ARG A 2 -1.78 27.73 -36.98
N LEU A 3 -2.99 28.24 -36.73
CA LEU A 3 -3.74 27.95 -35.49
C LEU A 3 -4.05 26.45 -35.31
N LYS A 4 -4.46 25.76 -36.38
CA LYS A 4 -4.76 24.31 -36.33
C LYS A 4 -3.53 23.47 -35.98
N LYS A 5 -2.33 23.86 -36.46
CA LYS A 5 -1.06 23.18 -36.14
C LYS A 5 -0.62 23.41 -34.68
N GLY A 6 -0.82 24.62 -34.14
CA GLY A 6 -0.50 24.95 -32.75
C GLY A 6 -1.40 24.25 -31.72
N ILE A 7 -2.70 24.13 -32.01
CA ILE A 7 -3.64 23.39 -31.17
C ILE A 7 -3.28 21.90 -31.17
N PHE A 8 -3.02 21.29 -32.33
CA PHE A 8 -2.62 19.88 -32.41
C PHE A 8 -1.31 19.60 -31.66
N ALA A 9 -0.29 20.44 -31.84
CA ALA A 9 0.98 20.30 -31.13
C ALA A 9 0.79 20.45 -29.61
N GLY A 10 0.06 21.47 -29.16
CA GLY A 10 -0.21 21.69 -27.73
C GLY A 10 -1.00 20.56 -27.09
N THR A 11 -1.96 19.99 -27.81
CA THR A 11 -2.77 18.86 -27.33
C THR A 11 -1.91 17.61 -27.20
N ILE A 12 -1.07 17.29 -28.21
CA ILE A 12 -0.16 16.14 -28.16
C ILE A 12 0.82 16.26 -26.98
N THR A 13 1.40 17.45 -26.75
CA THR A 13 2.32 17.65 -25.63
C THR A 13 1.62 17.46 -24.28
N LEU A 14 0.37 17.92 -24.13
CA LEU A 14 -0.43 17.70 -22.92
C LEU A 14 -0.73 16.21 -22.70
N PHE A 15 -1.08 15.48 -23.76
CA PHE A 15 -1.31 14.03 -23.68
C PHE A 15 -0.03 13.28 -23.29
N VAL A 16 1.12 13.61 -23.87
CA VAL A 16 2.39 12.97 -23.54
C VAL A 16 2.81 13.27 -22.09
N ALA A 17 2.63 14.51 -21.63
CA ALA A 17 2.90 14.89 -20.23
C ALA A 17 1.95 14.22 -19.22
N ALA A 18 0.68 14.06 -19.58
CA ALA A 18 -0.30 13.32 -18.76
C ALA A 18 0.04 11.82 -18.68
N MET A 19 0.43 11.21 -19.80
CA MET A 19 0.82 9.80 -19.82
C MET A 19 2.14 9.54 -19.06
N SER A 20 3.12 10.42 -19.19
CA SER A 20 4.40 10.28 -18.49
C SER A 20 4.26 10.48 -16.98
N SER A 21 3.42 11.42 -16.54
CA SER A 21 3.14 11.63 -15.12
C SER A 21 2.41 10.46 -14.48
N VAL A 22 1.43 9.86 -15.18
CA VAL A 22 0.77 8.63 -14.71
C VAL A 22 1.80 7.49 -14.63
N SER A 23 2.59 7.25 -15.67
CA SER A 23 3.59 6.17 -15.67
C SER A 23 4.64 6.32 -14.55
N TYR A 24 5.07 7.55 -14.24
CA TYR A 24 6.02 7.81 -13.14
C TYR A 24 5.41 7.56 -11.76
N GLY A 25 4.17 8.00 -11.54
CA GLY A 25 3.42 7.71 -10.30
C GLY A 25 3.20 6.21 -10.08
N GLN A 26 2.98 5.45 -11.15
CA GLN A 26 2.82 4.00 -11.05
C GLN A 26 4.12 3.25 -10.71
N ALA A 27 5.25 3.65 -11.28
CA ALA A 27 6.56 3.05 -10.98
C ALA A 27 6.99 3.30 -9.52
N SER A 28 6.81 4.52 -9.04
CA SER A 28 7.13 4.90 -7.67
C SER A 28 6.20 4.26 -6.63
N GLN A 29 4.91 4.07 -6.96
CA GLN A 29 4.02 3.26 -6.11
C GLN A 29 4.47 1.79 -6.03
N ALA A 30 4.96 1.21 -7.13
CA ALA A 30 5.44 -0.16 -7.14
C ALA A 30 6.71 -0.35 -6.28
N GLU A 31 7.62 0.62 -6.29
CA GLU A 31 8.80 0.64 -5.41
C GLU A 31 8.40 0.72 -3.93
N LEU A 32 7.39 1.53 -3.61
CA LEU A 32 6.86 1.65 -2.26
C LEU A 32 6.20 0.34 -1.80
N CYS A 33 5.38 -0.29 -2.64
CA CYS A 33 4.82 -1.62 -2.38
C CYS A 33 5.90 -2.70 -2.20
N LYS A 34 7.00 -2.62 -2.96
CA LYS A 34 8.14 -3.52 -2.80
C LYS A 34 8.85 -3.33 -1.45
N LYS A 35 8.93 -2.09 -0.94
CA LYS A 35 9.46 -1.81 0.40
C LYS A 35 8.57 -2.42 1.48
N MET A 36 7.24 -2.25 1.38
CA MET A 36 6.27 -2.81 2.33
C MET A 36 6.23 -4.35 2.32
N TRP A 37 6.68 -4.99 1.24
CA TRP A 37 6.67 -6.44 1.10
C TRP A 37 7.50 -7.17 2.16
N ASP A 38 8.67 -6.64 2.51
CA ASP A 38 9.57 -7.29 3.47
C ASP A 38 8.94 -7.29 4.88
N ASP A 39 8.35 -6.17 5.29
CA ASP A 39 7.60 -6.04 6.54
C ASP A 39 6.36 -6.94 6.57
N PHE A 40 5.63 -7.00 5.45
CA PHE A 40 4.47 -7.87 5.30
C PHE A 40 4.86 -9.36 5.43
N GLN A 41 5.95 -9.78 4.79
CA GLN A 41 6.45 -11.16 4.88
C GLN A 41 6.97 -11.50 6.28
N ALA A 42 7.66 -10.56 6.93
CA ALA A 42 8.10 -10.73 8.30
C ALA A 42 6.93 -11.01 9.24
N MET A 43 5.85 -10.23 9.14
CA MET A 43 4.61 -10.50 9.89
C MET A 43 4.01 -11.86 9.51
N ARG A 44 3.88 -12.15 8.21
CA ARG A 44 3.31 -13.40 7.73
C ARG A 44 3.99 -14.63 8.33
N ALA A 45 5.32 -14.63 8.38
CA ALA A 45 6.11 -15.74 8.91
C ALA A 45 5.82 -16.00 10.40
N MET A 46 5.45 -14.97 11.17
CA MET A 46 5.17 -15.07 12.60
C MET A 46 3.68 -15.30 12.90
N THR A 47 2.76 -14.93 12.00
CA THR A 47 1.32 -15.16 12.22
C THR A 47 0.89 -16.63 12.25
N GLY A 48 1.76 -17.57 11.86
CA GLY A 48 1.50 -19.01 11.98
C GLY A 48 1.92 -19.63 13.31
N LEU A 49 2.51 -18.85 14.22
CA LEU A 49 2.96 -19.35 15.51
C LEU A 49 1.77 -19.64 16.44
N SER A 50 1.89 -20.68 17.26
CA SER A 50 0.94 -20.97 18.34
C SER A 50 1.18 -20.11 19.58
N ALA A 51 2.36 -19.51 19.71
CA ALA A 51 2.75 -18.59 20.78
C ALA A 51 3.83 -17.63 20.26
N ALA A 52 3.86 -16.42 20.81
CA ALA A 52 4.81 -15.37 20.46
C ALA A 52 5.51 -14.87 21.72
N ASP A 53 6.81 -14.59 21.61
CA ASP A 53 7.58 -13.95 22.67
C ASP A 53 7.65 -12.42 22.48
N ASP A 54 8.30 -11.72 23.41
CA ASP A 54 8.44 -10.27 23.37
C ASP A 54 9.21 -9.78 22.13
N SER A 55 10.12 -10.60 21.58
CA SER A 55 10.82 -10.30 20.33
C SER A 55 9.88 -10.39 19.14
N ASN A 56 8.99 -11.39 19.10
CA ASN A 56 7.95 -11.51 18.08
C ASN A 56 7.01 -10.30 18.13
N PHE A 57 6.50 -9.92 19.30
CA PHE A 57 5.62 -8.75 19.45
C PHE A 57 6.31 -7.45 19.05
N GLY A 58 7.59 -7.28 19.41
CA GLY A 58 8.39 -6.14 18.95
C GLY A 58 8.50 -6.09 17.42
N LYS A 59 8.69 -7.23 16.75
CA LYS A 59 8.74 -7.30 15.28
C LYS A 59 7.39 -7.01 14.62
N PHE A 60 6.28 -7.49 15.19
CA PHE A 60 4.94 -7.14 14.70
C PHE A 60 4.70 -5.63 14.77
N SER A 61 5.00 -5.01 15.91
CA SER A 61 4.87 -3.56 16.10
C SER A 61 5.73 -2.77 15.10
N ALA A 62 6.99 -3.17 14.92
CA ALA A 62 7.90 -2.50 13.98
C ALA A 62 7.41 -2.57 12.53
N ALA A 63 7.02 -3.77 12.06
CA ALA A 63 6.52 -3.97 10.71
C ALA A 63 5.20 -3.23 10.45
N ALA A 64 4.29 -3.26 11.42
CA ALA A 64 3.03 -2.51 11.36
C ALA A 64 3.26 -1.00 11.20
N LYS A 65 4.17 -0.42 12.00
CA LYS A 65 4.53 1.00 11.91
C LYS A 65 5.17 1.36 10.58
N ALA A 66 6.04 0.49 10.06
CA ALA A 66 6.68 0.70 8.76
C ALA A 66 5.65 0.72 7.62
N ILE A 67 4.71 -0.22 7.61
CA ILE A 67 3.62 -0.26 6.63
C ILE A 67 2.72 0.98 6.77
N THR A 68 2.35 1.39 7.99
CA THR A 68 1.59 2.64 8.19
C THR A 68 2.33 3.83 7.60
N ALA A 69 3.62 3.99 7.88
CA ALA A 69 4.42 5.11 7.39
C ALA A 69 4.52 5.14 5.85
N ASP A 70 4.77 3.99 5.22
CA ASP A 70 4.84 3.90 3.76
C ASP A 70 3.46 4.07 3.12
N THR A 71 2.39 3.59 3.76
CA THR A 71 1.01 3.79 3.26
C THR A 71 0.60 5.27 3.33
N GLU A 72 1.01 6.01 4.36
CA GLU A 72 0.82 7.47 4.43
C GLU A 72 1.58 8.22 3.31
N ILE A 73 2.76 7.73 2.92
CA ILE A 73 3.47 8.23 1.74
C ILE A 73 2.66 7.96 0.48
N SER A 74 2.08 6.76 0.35
CA SER A 74 1.22 6.42 -0.80
C SER A 74 0.01 7.34 -0.90
N LYS A 75 -0.69 7.51 0.22
CA LYS A 75 -1.86 8.36 0.36
C LYS A 75 -1.56 9.83 0.03
N SER A 76 -0.44 10.37 0.52
CA SER A 76 -0.08 11.78 0.31
C SER A 76 0.47 12.09 -1.09
N LYS A 77 1.17 11.14 -1.74
CA LYS A 77 1.87 11.40 -3.01
C LYS A 77 1.20 10.83 -4.25
N PHE A 78 0.48 9.71 -4.11
CA PHE A 78 0.03 8.91 -5.25
C PHE A 78 -1.48 8.72 -5.31
N ALA A 79 -2.24 9.30 -4.37
CA ALA A 79 -3.69 9.22 -4.39
C ALA A 79 -4.28 9.83 -5.67
N THR A 80 -4.84 8.97 -6.51
CA THR A 80 -5.45 9.35 -7.79
C THR A 80 -6.87 9.86 -7.62
N ASP A 81 -7.56 9.41 -6.57
CA ASP A 81 -8.95 9.73 -6.29
C ASP A 81 -9.31 9.42 -4.81
N LYS A 82 -10.58 9.68 -4.44
CA LYS A 82 -11.08 9.47 -3.08
C LYS A 82 -11.06 8.00 -2.64
N ASN A 83 -11.34 7.05 -3.54
CA ASN A 83 -11.37 5.63 -3.19
C ASN A 83 -9.94 5.12 -2.93
N TYR A 84 -8.94 5.62 -3.67
CA TYR A 84 -7.54 5.32 -3.39
C TYR A 84 -7.16 5.73 -1.97
N ASN A 85 -7.59 6.91 -1.51
CA ASN A 85 -7.38 7.33 -0.12
C ASN A 85 -8.04 6.39 0.90
N VAL A 86 -9.30 6.03 0.68
CA VAL A 86 -10.03 5.12 1.58
C VAL A 86 -9.35 3.75 1.67
N LEU A 87 -8.85 3.22 0.55
CA LEU A 87 -8.13 1.95 0.54
C LEU A 87 -6.80 2.03 1.32
N ASN A 88 -6.08 3.15 1.22
CA ASN A 88 -4.91 3.39 2.07
C ASN A 88 -5.30 3.50 3.55
N ASP A 89 -6.43 4.15 3.85
CA ASP A 89 -6.94 4.27 5.22
C ASP A 89 -7.29 2.91 5.83
N GLU A 90 -7.83 1.96 5.05
CA GLU A 90 -8.08 0.59 5.50
C GLU A 90 -6.79 -0.17 5.83
N VAL A 91 -5.74 0.00 5.01
CA VAL A 91 -4.41 -0.59 5.25
C VAL A 91 -3.79 0.01 6.52
N ILE A 92 -3.86 1.33 6.69
CA ILE A 92 -3.39 2.03 7.89
C ILE A 92 -4.17 1.56 9.13
N TYR A 93 -5.49 1.43 9.02
CA TYR A 93 -6.34 0.99 10.10
C TYR A 93 -5.92 -0.38 10.63
N HIS A 94 -5.84 -1.40 9.77
CA HIS A 94 -5.46 -2.74 10.19
C HIS A 94 -4.00 -2.83 10.66
N SER A 95 -3.09 -2.04 10.09
CA SER A 95 -1.71 -1.96 10.59
C SER A 95 -1.67 -1.38 12.00
N ASN A 96 -2.44 -0.33 12.29
CA ASN A 96 -2.51 0.25 13.63
C ASN A 96 -3.17 -0.70 14.65
N GLU A 97 -4.17 -1.49 14.24
CA GLU A 97 -4.75 -2.52 15.11
C GLU A 97 -3.75 -3.65 15.42
N ILE A 98 -2.88 -4.03 14.47
CA ILE A 98 -1.77 -4.97 14.73
C ILE A 98 -0.78 -4.38 15.75
N ASP A 99 -0.40 -3.10 15.62
CA ASP A 99 0.50 -2.44 16.58
C ASP A 99 -0.09 -2.41 18.00
N LYS A 100 -1.39 -2.10 18.12
CA LYS A 100 -2.11 -2.13 19.40
C LYS A 100 -2.16 -3.55 19.98
N ALA A 101 -2.49 -4.55 19.17
CA ALA A 101 -2.55 -5.94 19.61
C ALA A 101 -1.16 -6.44 20.04
N ALA A 102 -0.09 -6.03 19.35
CA ALA A 102 1.29 -6.32 19.74
C ALA A 102 1.66 -5.71 21.10
N ALA A 103 1.24 -4.46 21.37
CA ALA A 103 1.44 -3.83 22.67
C ALA A 103 0.70 -4.58 23.80
N ASN A 104 -0.46 -5.15 23.50
CA ASN A 104 -1.26 -5.96 24.42
C ASN A 104 -0.82 -7.44 24.49
N LYS A 105 0.19 -7.83 23.71
CA LYS A 105 0.66 -9.22 23.56
C LYS A 105 -0.46 -10.20 23.14
N ASP A 106 -1.38 -9.71 22.31
CA ASP A 106 -2.53 -10.48 21.81
C ASP A 106 -2.24 -11.05 20.42
N LEU A 107 -1.72 -12.28 20.38
CA LEU A 107 -1.36 -12.94 19.12
C LEU A 107 -2.58 -13.28 18.27
N GLU A 108 -3.71 -13.65 18.86
CA GLU A 108 -4.92 -14.02 18.11
C GLU A 108 -5.48 -12.81 17.36
N GLU A 109 -5.54 -11.65 18.01
CA GLU A 109 -5.98 -10.42 17.36
C GLU A 109 -5.01 -9.98 16.27
N ILE A 110 -3.69 -10.11 16.47
CA ILE A 110 -2.68 -9.88 15.41
C ILE A 110 -2.96 -10.76 14.19
N GLN A 111 -3.24 -12.05 14.39
CA GLN A 111 -3.52 -12.99 13.29
C GLN A 111 -4.78 -12.60 12.51
N VAL A 112 -5.84 -12.20 13.21
CA VAL A 112 -7.09 -11.74 12.59
C VAL A 112 -6.86 -10.44 11.81
N GLN A 113 -6.19 -9.47 12.41
CA GLN A 113 -5.93 -8.17 11.78
C GLN A 113 -4.96 -8.29 10.62
N PHE A 114 -3.95 -9.16 10.70
CA PHE A 114 -3.06 -9.46 9.57
C PHE A 114 -3.81 -10.05 8.37
N ARG A 115 -4.80 -10.93 8.62
CA ARG A 115 -5.67 -11.44 7.54
C ARG A 115 -6.49 -10.31 6.91
N ARG A 116 -6.99 -9.35 7.70
CA ARG A 116 -7.76 -8.20 7.20
C ARG A 116 -6.87 -7.20 6.45
N LEU A 117 -5.66 -6.94 6.95
CA LEU A 117 -4.62 -6.16 6.25
C LEU A 117 -4.31 -6.77 4.87
N THR A 118 -4.13 -8.09 4.80
CA THR A 118 -3.92 -8.82 3.54
C THR A 118 -5.05 -8.57 2.53
N ILE A 119 -6.30 -8.49 3.01
CA ILE A 119 -7.47 -8.21 2.17
C ILE A 119 -7.43 -6.74 1.71
N ALA A 120 -7.14 -5.80 2.61
CA ALA A 120 -7.04 -4.37 2.28
C ALA A 120 -5.98 -4.09 1.20
N CYS A 121 -4.78 -4.68 1.31
CA CYS A 121 -3.75 -4.59 0.26
C CYS A 121 -4.27 -5.12 -1.09
N ARG A 122 -4.91 -6.30 -1.07
CA ARG A 122 -5.46 -6.93 -2.28
C ARG A 122 -6.62 -6.15 -2.89
N ASN A 123 -7.41 -5.42 -2.11
CA ASN A 123 -8.50 -4.60 -2.62
C ASN A 123 -7.93 -3.50 -3.54
N CYS A 124 -6.88 -2.79 -3.11
CA CYS A 124 -6.21 -1.80 -3.94
C CYS A 124 -5.61 -2.43 -5.20
N HIS A 125 -4.91 -3.57 -5.07
CA HIS A 125 -4.34 -4.29 -6.21
C HIS A 125 -5.41 -4.68 -7.24
N LYS A 126 -6.56 -5.20 -6.81
CA LYS A 126 -7.63 -5.63 -7.71
C LYS A 126 -8.35 -4.47 -8.39
N ILE A 127 -8.46 -3.31 -7.75
CA ILE A 127 -9.18 -2.15 -8.29
C ILE A 127 -8.28 -1.37 -9.24
N TYR A 128 -7.04 -1.07 -8.83
CA TYR A 128 -6.15 -0.18 -9.56
C TYR A 128 -5.13 -0.88 -10.45
N ARG A 129 -4.98 -2.20 -10.31
CA ARG A 129 -4.02 -3.06 -11.03
C ARG A 129 -4.64 -4.41 -11.39
N SER A 130 -5.92 -4.40 -11.77
CA SER A 130 -6.77 -5.58 -12.02
C SER A 130 -6.18 -6.63 -12.97
N GLU A 131 -5.43 -6.19 -13.98
CA GLU A 131 -4.87 -7.07 -15.03
C GLU A 131 -3.50 -7.65 -14.67
N MET A 132 -2.92 -7.24 -13.53
CA MET A 132 -1.61 -7.72 -13.09
C MET A 132 -1.73 -8.71 -11.93
N LYS A 133 -0.96 -9.79 -12.01
CA LYS A 133 -0.84 -10.76 -10.92
C LYS A 133 0.08 -10.19 -9.84
N LEU A 134 -0.51 -9.54 -8.85
CA LEU A 134 0.19 -9.00 -7.69
C LEU A 134 0.07 -9.92 -6.46
N VAL A 135 1.11 -9.92 -5.64
CA VAL A 135 1.11 -10.55 -4.32
C VAL A 135 0.34 -9.68 -3.32
N PRO A 136 -0.11 -10.21 -2.16
CA PRO A 136 -0.71 -9.37 -1.13
C PRO A 136 0.26 -8.34 -0.59
#